data_AF-A0AAU9U9U0-F1
#
_entry.id   AF-A0AAU9U9U0-F1
#
_cell.length_a   1.000
_cell.length_b   1.000
_cell.length_c   1.000
_cell.angle_alpha   90.00
_cell.angle_beta   90.00
_cell.angle_gamma   90.00
#
_symmetry.space_group_name_H-M   'P 1'
#
loop_
_entity.id
_entity.type
_entity.pdbx_description
1 polymer ?
#
loop_
_entity_poly.entity_id
_entity_poly.type
_entity_poly.pdbx_seq_one_letter_code
_entity_poly.pdbx_strand_id
1 'polypeptide(L)'
;MTCECKEQEKRKYYRYYDTPDGCDVFKKVLVTSRYGAITGLILSTYDVLMYSHALGIRQIMKRYAFHTVPLVLMGATFAGVANGVQHLRAKDDIFNYFIGGVACGPILAYYLGSYHAVLLGGIGLGIVGMIKKNAIENNFTLFPHVQGHMGTIRSWRNDYTFVPDPRDSIQHTCGTNK
;
A
#
# COMPACT_ATOMS: atom_id res chain seq x y z
N MET A 1 -17.06 -15.77 5.40
CA MET A 1 -15.61 -15.59 5.28
C MET A 1 -15.06 -15.51 6.70
N THR A 2 -14.25 -16.48 7.12
CA THR A 2 -13.56 -16.39 8.41
C THR A 2 -12.43 -15.37 8.27
N CYS A 3 -12.41 -14.37 9.15
CA CYS A 3 -11.34 -13.38 9.22
C CYS A 3 -10.14 -13.96 9.98
N GLU A 4 -9.56 -15.04 9.46
CA GLU A 4 -8.38 -15.66 10.03
C GLU A 4 -7.14 -15.05 9.38
N CYS A 5 -6.19 -14.61 10.22
CA CYS A 5 -4.89 -14.15 9.74
C CYS A 5 -4.11 -15.37 9.23
N LYS A 6 -3.49 -15.26 8.05
CA LYS A 6 -2.44 -16.22 7.69
C LYS A 6 -1.28 -16.00 8.66
N GLU A 7 -0.73 -17.08 9.20
CA GLU A 7 0.45 -17.08 10.07
C GLU A 7 1.60 -16.38 9.33
N GLN A 8 1.93 -15.15 9.74
CA GLN A 8 2.89 -14.29 9.04
C GLN A 8 4.10 -13.97 9.94
N GLU A 9 5.25 -13.88 9.27
CA GLU A 9 6.59 -13.54 9.74
C GLU A 9 6.66 -12.48 10.84
N LYS A 10 7.67 -12.65 11.71
CA LYS A 10 8.21 -11.79 12.79
C LYS A 10 8.21 -10.28 12.49
N ARG A 11 7.06 -9.60 12.57
CA ARG A 11 6.90 -8.17 12.24
C ARG A 11 5.97 -7.47 13.23
N LYS A 12 6.39 -6.28 13.71
CA LYS A 12 5.63 -5.45 14.69
C LYS A 12 4.56 -4.54 14.07
N TYR A 13 4.32 -4.62 12.76
CA TYR A 13 3.42 -3.69 12.06
C TYR A 13 2.51 -4.43 11.08
N TYR A 14 1.30 -3.93 10.92
CA TYR A 14 0.28 -4.48 10.02
C TYR A 14 0.58 -4.13 8.56
N ARG A 15 0.39 -5.07 7.66
CA ARG A 15 0.46 -4.91 6.21
C ARG A 15 -0.91 -5.18 5.60
N TYR A 16 -1.15 -4.57 4.45
CA TYR A 16 -2.43 -4.61 3.77
C TYR A 16 -2.95 -6.03 3.46
N TYR A 17 -2.07 -6.99 3.20
CA TYR A 17 -2.43 -8.37 2.82
C TYR A 17 -2.35 -9.38 3.98
N ASP A 18 -2.20 -8.93 5.24
CA ASP A 18 -2.10 -9.84 6.38
C ASP A 18 -3.45 -10.51 6.72
N THR A 19 -4.55 -9.80 6.45
CA THR A 19 -5.92 -10.33 6.54
C THR A 19 -6.55 -10.45 5.16
N PRO A 20 -7.50 -11.39 4.97
CA PRO A 20 -8.24 -11.51 3.71
C PRO A 20 -9.02 -10.24 3.38
N ASP A 21 -9.29 -10.01 2.08
CA ASP A 21 -10.04 -8.84 1.61
C ASP A 21 -11.50 -8.89 2.11
N GLY A 22 -11.98 -7.78 2.68
CA GLY A 22 -13.25 -7.72 3.42
C GLY A 22 -13.11 -7.89 4.94
N CYS A 23 -11.90 -8.05 5.49
CA CYS A 23 -11.66 -8.01 6.94
C CYS A 23 -10.82 -6.79 7.32
N ASP A 24 -11.03 -6.27 8.54
CA ASP A 24 -10.23 -5.17 9.12
C ASP A 24 -10.06 -3.95 8.18
N VAL A 25 -11.15 -3.52 7.55
CA VAL A 25 -11.14 -2.46 6.51
C VAL A 25 -10.45 -1.19 7.01
N PHE A 26 -10.72 -0.78 8.26
CA PHE A 26 -10.12 0.41 8.84
C PHE A 26 -8.59 0.30 8.94
N LYS A 27 -8.06 -0.85 9.37
CA LYS A 27 -6.59 -1.06 9.44
C LYS A 27 -5.98 -1.05 8.04
N LYS A 28 -6.66 -1.65 7.05
CA LYS A 28 -6.22 -1.64 5.65
C LYS A 28 -6.16 -0.22 5.07
N VAL A 29 -7.18 0.58 5.32
CA VAL A 29 -7.24 2.00 4.93
C VAL A 29 -6.09 2.79 5.56
N LEU A 30 -5.83 2.62 6.85
CA LEU A 30 -4.71 3.30 7.51
C LEU A 30 -3.35 2.90 6.91
N VAL A 31 -3.16 1.63 6.57
CA VAL A 31 -1.90 1.17 5.97
C VAL A 31 -1.72 1.68 4.54
N THR A 32 -2.76 1.71 3.72
CA THR A 32 -2.66 2.30 2.37
C THR A 32 -2.49 3.81 2.42
N SER A 33 -3.16 4.50 3.34
CA SER A 33 -2.91 5.92 3.62
C SER A 33 -1.48 6.18 4.04
N ARG A 34 -0.88 5.31 4.87
CA ARG A 34 0.54 5.40 5.24
C ARG A 34 1.46 5.26 4.04
N TYR A 35 1.16 4.35 3.10
CA TYR A 35 1.93 4.25 1.86
C TYR A 35 1.81 5.53 1.02
N GLY A 36 0.61 6.09 0.90
CA GLY A 36 0.38 7.38 0.23
C GLY A 36 1.11 8.55 0.89
N ALA A 37 1.19 8.55 2.23
CA ALA A 37 1.94 9.57 2.97
C ALA A 37 3.44 9.48 2.66
N ILE A 38 4.01 8.27 2.69
CA ILE A 38 5.44 8.06 2.41
C ILE A 38 5.78 8.48 0.98
N THR A 39 4.98 8.05 -0.01
CA THR A 39 5.21 8.41 -1.41
C THR A 39 5.04 9.90 -1.64
N GLY A 40 4.04 10.53 -1.03
CA GLY A 40 3.83 11.96 -1.11
C GLY A 40 4.93 12.79 -0.46
N LEU A 41 5.49 12.33 0.65
CA LEU A 41 6.65 12.99 1.27
C LEU A 41 7.86 12.92 0.35
N ILE A 42 8.15 11.76 -0.25
CA ILE A 42 9.26 11.61 -1.20
C ILE A 42 9.07 12.53 -2.41
N LEU A 43 7.87 12.54 -3.00
CA LEU A 43 7.56 13.37 -4.18
C LEU A 43 7.62 14.87 -3.86
N SER A 44 7.12 15.28 -2.69
CA SER A 44 7.20 16.69 -2.28
C SER A 44 8.62 17.14 -1.95
N THR A 45 9.43 16.27 -1.34
CA THR A 45 10.87 16.56 -1.16
C THR A 45 11.55 16.75 -2.51
N TYR A 46 11.25 15.88 -3.49
CA TYR A 46 11.78 16.04 -4.84
C TYR A 46 11.31 17.33 -5.52
N ASP A 47 10.01 17.66 -5.44
CA ASP A 47 9.47 18.89 -6.01
C ASP A 47 10.12 20.14 -5.43
N VAL A 48 10.24 20.22 -4.09
CA VAL A 48 10.81 21.39 -3.41
C VAL A 48 12.29 21.55 -3.72
N LEU A 49 13.05 20.45 -3.81
CA LEU A 49 14.49 20.51 -4.07
C LEU A 49 14.83 20.76 -5.55
N MET A 50 14.07 20.20 -6.49
CA MET A 50 14.45 20.21 -7.91
C MET A 50 13.67 21.21 -8.77
N TYR A 51 12.39 21.47 -8.45
CA TYR A 51 11.54 22.29 -9.31
C TYR A 51 11.16 23.59 -8.63
N SER A 52 10.39 23.51 -7.55
CA SER A 52 9.74 24.69 -6.98
C SER A 52 10.68 25.59 -6.19
N HIS A 53 11.85 25.09 -5.73
CA HIS A 53 12.86 25.83 -4.98
C HIS A 53 12.23 26.77 -3.92
N ALA A 54 11.22 26.25 -3.23
CA ALA A 54 10.37 27.06 -2.37
C ALA A 54 11.17 27.59 -1.16
N LEU A 55 11.18 28.91 -0.97
CA LEU A 55 11.90 29.55 0.11
C LEU A 55 10.95 29.85 1.28
N GLY A 56 11.33 29.38 2.46
CA GLY A 56 10.59 29.61 3.71
C GLY A 56 9.58 28.52 4.06
N ILE A 57 9.42 28.30 5.37
CA ILE A 57 8.70 27.16 5.96
C ILE A 57 7.25 27.08 5.46
N ARG A 58 6.56 28.23 5.35
CA ARG A 58 5.15 28.28 4.92
C ARG A 58 4.95 27.77 3.48
N GLN A 59 5.84 28.13 2.57
CA GLN A 59 5.73 27.76 1.16
C GLN A 59 6.10 26.29 0.96
N ILE A 60 7.13 25.83 1.66
CA ILE A 60 7.52 24.42 1.71
C ILE A 60 6.35 23.57 2.22
N MET A 61 5.76 23.91 3.37
CA MET A 61 4.63 23.16 3.92
C MET A 61 3.43 23.12 2.98
N LYS A 62 3.13 24.21 2.27
CA LYS A 62 2.05 24.23 1.27
C LYS A 62 2.32 23.25 0.13
N ARG A 63 3.55 23.18 -0.39
CA ARG A 63 3.95 22.22 -1.44
C ARG A 63 3.88 20.78 -0.95
N TYR A 64 4.37 20.53 0.27
CA TYR A 64 4.26 19.22 0.90
C TYR A 64 2.80 18.78 1.05
N ALA A 65 1.92 19.64 1.53
CA ALA A 65 0.49 19.34 1.65
C ALA A 65 -0.16 19.10 0.28
N PHE A 66 0.20 19.88 -0.73
CA PHE A 66 -0.34 19.76 -2.09
C PHE A 66 -0.08 18.37 -2.71
N HIS A 67 1.08 17.76 -2.47
CA HIS A 67 1.39 16.41 -2.97
C HIS A 67 0.93 15.30 -2.02
N THR A 68 1.15 15.45 -0.73
CA THR A 68 0.88 14.38 0.26
C THR A 68 -0.61 14.11 0.43
N VAL A 69 -1.44 15.15 0.53
CA VAL A 69 -2.87 15.00 0.85
C VAL A 69 -3.59 14.19 -0.24
N PRO A 70 -3.48 14.51 -1.55
CA PRO A 70 -4.11 13.70 -2.59
C PRO A 70 -3.64 12.25 -2.59
N LEU A 71 -2.33 11.99 -2.41
CA LEU A 71 -1.78 10.63 -2.42
C LEU A 71 -2.25 9.79 -1.23
N VAL A 72 -2.34 10.39 -0.04
CA VAL A 72 -2.94 9.76 1.14
C VAL A 72 -4.40 9.42 0.90
N LEU A 73 -5.16 10.37 0.33
CA LEU A 73 -6.57 10.17 0.01
C LEU A 73 -6.77 9.06 -1.02
N MET A 74 -5.95 9.01 -2.07
CA MET A 74 -6.00 7.94 -3.08
C MET A 74 -5.76 6.57 -2.46
N GLY A 75 -4.78 6.45 -1.55
CA GLY A 75 -4.55 5.21 -0.80
C GLY A 75 -5.76 4.82 0.06
N ALA A 76 -6.38 5.79 0.74
CA ALA A 76 -7.55 5.56 1.58
C ALA A 76 -8.76 5.13 0.75
N THR A 77 -9.06 5.84 -0.34
CA THR A 77 -10.20 5.56 -1.22
C THR A 77 -10.06 4.24 -1.91
N PHE A 78 -8.86 3.90 -2.36
CA PHE A 78 -8.59 2.60 -2.96
C PHE A 78 -8.96 1.45 -2.02
N ALA A 79 -8.43 1.47 -0.79
CA ALA A 79 -8.69 0.43 0.19
C ALA A 79 -10.16 0.40 0.63
N GLY A 80 -10.76 1.57 0.87
CA GLY A 80 -12.16 1.67 1.28
C GLY A 80 -13.11 1.13 0.22
N VAL A 81 -12.92 1.53 -1.04
CA VAL A 81 -13.79 1.10 -2.15
C VAL A 81 -13.54 -0.37 -2.50
N ALA A 82 -12.29 -0.83 -2.60
CA ALA A 82 -12.01 -2.23 -2.92
C ALA A 82 -12.63 -3.18 -1.88
N ASN A 83 -12.49 -2.87 -0.58
CA ASN A 83 -13.10 -3.67 0.48
C ASN A 83 -14.63 -3.46 0.56
N GLY A 84 -15.14 -2.25 0.28
CA GLY A 84 -16.58 -1.98 0.24
C GLY A 84 -17.29 -2.77 -0.87
N VAL A 85 -16.72 -2.79 -2.08
CA VAL A 85 -17.23 -3.59 -3.21
C VAL A 85 -17.17 -5.07 -2.89
N GLN A 86 -16.10 -5.52 -2.23
CA GLN A 86 -15.95 -6.89 -1.75
C GLN A 86 -17.09 -7.28 -0.79
N HIS A 87 -17.42 -6.42 0.17
CA HIS A 87 -18.56 -6.66 1.08
C HIS A 87 -19.89 -6.72 0.35
N LEU A 88 -20.10 -5.87 -0.66
CA LEU A 88 -21.33 -5.85 -1.44
C LEU A 88 -21.48 -7.08 -2.34
N ARG A 89 -20.38 -7.59 -2.90
CA ARG A 89 -20.39 -8.73 -3.84
C ARG A 89 -20.15 -10.09 -3.18
N ALA A 90 -19.68 -10.09 -1.93
CA ALA A 90 -19.25 -11.28 -1.19
C ALA A 90 -18.26 -12.19 -1.96
N LYS A 91 -17.51 -11.63 -2.92
CA LYS A 91 -16.65 -12.38 -3.83
C LYS A 91 -15.33 -11.68 -4.08
N ASP A 92 -14.24 -12.32 -3.63
CA ASP A 92 -12.89 -11.82 -3.83
C ASP A 92 -12.46 -11.99 -5.29
N ASP A 93 -12.47 -10.89 -6.04
CA ASP A 93 -12.13 -10.86 -7.45
C ASP A 93 -11.20 -9.69 -7.76
N ILE A 94 -10.45 -9.85 -8.86
CA ILE A 94 -9.60 -8.81 -9.46
C ILE A 94 -10.39 -7.52 -9.79
N PHE A 95 -11.68 -7.64 -10.10
CA PHE A 95 -12.56 -6.50 -10.36
C PHE A 95 -12.72 -5.54 -9.18
N ASN A 96 -12.60 -6.02 -7.94
CA ASN A 96 -12.74 -5.16 -6.76
C ASN A 96 -11.58 -4.15 -6.69
N TYR A 97 -10.38 -4.58 -7.07
CA TYR A 97 -9.19 -3.74 -7.16
C TYR A 97 -9.26 -2.79 -8.36
N PHE A 98 -9.86 -3.23 -9.47
CA PHE A 98 -10.13 -2.35 -10.61
C PHE A 98 -11.06 -1.19 -10.22
N ILE A 99 -12.19 -1.48 -9.57
CA ILE A 99 -13.15 -0.46 -9.13
C ILE A 99 -12.52 0.46 -8.08
N GLY A 100 -11.73 -0.08 -7.15
CA GLY A 100 -10.96 0.73 -6.20
C GLY A 100 -9.99 1.70 -6.88
N GLY A 101 -9.32 1.26 -7.95
CA GLY A 101 -8.43 2.12 -8.75
C GLY A 101 -9.17 3.19 -9.53
N VAL A 102 -10.29 2.84 -10.19
CA VAL A 102 -11.14 3.79 -10.92
C VAL A 102 -11.70 4.86 -9.98
N ALA A 103 -12.08 4.49 -8.75
CA ALA A 103 -12.56 5.42 -7.74
C ALA A 103 -11.52 6.48 -7.31
N CYS A 104 -10.23 6.24 -7.55
CA CYS A 104 -9.17 7.22 -7.31
C CYS A 104 -9.05 8.27 -8.44
N GLY A 105 -9.68 8.04 -9.59
CA GLY A 105 -9.63 8.91 -10.76
C GLY A 105 -10.00 10.38 -10.50
N PRO A 106 -11.08 10.70 -9.77
CA PRO A 106 -11.43 12.08 -9.44
C PRO A 106 -10.36 12.80 -8.61
N ILE A 107 -9.71 12.10 -7.69
CA ILE A 107 -8.63 12.67 -6.86
C ILE A 107 -7.39 12.92 -7.72
N LEU A 108 -7.05 11.98 -8.60
CA LEU A 108 -5.96 12.14 -9.57
C LEU A 108 -6.22 13.34 -10.49
N ALA A 109 -7.45 13.50 -10.97
CA ALA A 109 -7.82 14.60 -11.85
C ALA A 109 -7.72 15.96 -11.15
N TYR A 110 -8.15 16.04 -9.89
CA TYR A 110 -7.94 17.23 -9.07
C TYR A 110 -6.45 17.54 -8.90
N TYR A 111 -5.64 16.51 -8.65
CA TYR A 111 -4.20 16.65 -8.47
C TYR A 111 -3.46 17.09 -9.74
N LEU A 112 -3.82 16.55 -10.91
CA LEU A 112 -3.23 16.93 -12.21
C LEU A 112 -3.85 18.18 -12.84
N GLY A 113 -5.01 18.63 -12.35
CA GLY A 113 -5.75 19.76 -12.93
C GLY A 113 -6.38 19.48 -14.29
N SER A 114 -6.66 18.21 -14.63
CA SER A 114 -7.20 17.81 -15.94
C SER A 114 -8.41 16.89 -15.83
N TYR A 115 -9.51 17.24 -16.49
CA TYR A 115 -10.73 16.42 -16.55
C TYR A 115 -10.52 15.08 -17.25
N HIS A 116 -9.67 15.03 -18.27
CA HIS A 116 -9.36 13.79 -18.99
C HIS A 116 -8.67 12.76 -18.09
N ALA A 117 -7.99 13.24 -17.04
CA ALA A 117 -7.32 12.36 -16.09
C ALA A 117 -8.30 11.59 -15.19
N VAL A 118 -9.57 12.00 -15.11
CA VAL A 118 -10.60 11.20 -14.42
C VAL A 118 -10.75 9.85 -15.12
N LEU A 119 -10.94 9.89 -16.44
CA LEU A 119 -11.23 8.71 -17.24
C LEU A 119 -9.95 7.91 -17.50
N LEU A 120 -8.93 8.55 -18.07
CA LEU A 120 -7.67 7.88 -18.44
C LEU A 120 -6.86 7.47 -17.21
N GLY A 121 -6.76 8.36 -16.21
CA GLY A 121 -6.07 8.07 -14.96
C GLY A 121 -6.82 7.04 -14.12
N GLY A 122 -8.15 7.13 -14.06
CA GLY A 122 -8.98 6.12 -13.38
C GLY A 122 -8.84 4.74 -13.99
N ILE A 123 -8.94 4.60 -15.32
CA ILE A 123 -8.72 3.32 -16.01
C ILE A 123 -7.28 2.82 -15.79
N GLY A 124 -6.28 3.70 -15.93
CA GLY A 124 -4.88 3.34 -15.73
C GLY A 124 -4.61 2.81 -14.33
N LEU A 125 -5.08 3.50 -13.29
CA LEU A 125 -4.99 3.04 -11.89
C LEU A 125 -5.78 1.76 -11.65
N GLY A 126 -6.95 1.61 -12.26
CA GLY A 126 -7.76 0.39 -12.22
C GLY A 126 -7.00 -0.82 -12.75
N ILE A 127 -6.36 -0.69 -13.92
CA ILE A 127 -5.55 -1.75 -14.53
C ILE A 127 -4.35 -2.10 -13.64
N VAL A 128 -3.66 -1.10 -13.08
CA VAL A 128 -2.54 -1.35 -12.14
C VAL A 128 -3.03 -2.11 -10.90
N GLY A 129 -4.20 -1.75 -10.35
CA GLY A 129 -4.82 -2.49 -9.25
C GLY A 129 -5.15 -3.94 -9.61
N MET A 130 -5.70 -4.15 -10.80
CA MET A 130 -6.00 -5.47 -11.37
C MET A 130 -4.74 -6.33 -11.50
N ILE A 131 -3.66 -5.78 -12.08
CA ILE A 131 -2.36 -6.45 -12.19
C ILE A 131 -1.83 -6.82 -10.80
N LYS A 132 -1.96 -5.91 -9.82
CA LYS A 132 -1.47 -6.14 -8.47
C LYS A 132 -2.20 -7.29 -7.77
N LYS A 133 -3.52 -7.37 -7.89
CA LYS A 133 -4.31 -8.48 -7.32
C LYS A 133 -3.99 -9.80 -8.03
N ASN A 134 -3.93 -9.79 -9.36
CA ASN A 134 -3.55 -10.95 -10.15
C ASN A 134 -2.15 -11.49 -9.80
N ALA A 135 -1.20 -10.59 -9.52
CA ALA A 135 0.14 -10.97 -9.08
C ALA A 135 0.13 -11.67 -7.70
N ILE A 136 -0.80 -11.32 -6.81
CA ILE A 136 -0.87 -11.93 -5.47
C ILE A 136 -1.54 -13.29 -5.54
N GLU A 137 -2.63 -13.42 -6.30
CA GLU A 137 -3.33 -14.69 -6.49
C GLU A 137 -2.42 -15.74 -7.15
N ASN A 138 -1.63 -15.34 -8.15
CA ASN A 138 -0.68 -16.22 -8.83
C ASN A 138 0.70 -16.30 -8.16
N ASN A 139 0.88 -15.70 -6.98
CA ASN A 139 2.18 -15.63 -6.27
C ASN A 139 3.34 -15.11 -7.13
N PHE A 140 3.06 -14.18 -8.05
CA PHE A 140 4.07 -13.52 -8.87
C PHE A 140 4.79 -12.43 -8.04
N THR A 141 6.09 -12.60 -7.83
CA THR A 141 6.95 -11.59 -7.19
C THR A 141 7.50 -10.63 -8.22
N LEU A 142 7.10 -9.36 -8.17
CA LEU A 142 7.56 -8.33 -9.12
C LEU A 142 9.08 -8.07 -9.03
N PHE A 143 9.63 -8.20 -7.82
CA PHE A 143 11.06 -8.21 -7.55
C PHE A 143 11.40 -9.53 -6.88
N PRO A 144 12.22 -10.39 -7.49
CA PRO A 144 12.64 -11.63 -6.85
C PRO A 144 13.46 -11.30 -5.60
N HIS A 145 13.21 -12.02 -4.51
CA HIS A 145 14.07 -11.91 -3.35
C HIS A 145 15.39 -12.61 -3.66
N VAL A 146 16.42 -11.84 -3.96
CA VAL A 146 17.79 -12.37 -4.03
C VAL A 146 18.22 -12.70 -2.61
N GLN A 147 18.51 -13.97 -2.31
CA GLN A 147 18.97 -14.37 -0.97
C GLN A 147 20.34 -13.72 -0.70
N GLY A 148 20.44 -12.99 0.41
CA GLY A 148 21.67 -12.31 0.80
C GLY A 148 22.71 -13.32 1.26
N HIS A 149 23.86 -13.37 0.60
CA HIS A 149 24.95 -14.28 0.95
C HIS A 149 25.66 -13.82 2.24
N MET A 150 26.26 -14.77 2.98
CA MET A 150 27.09 -14.48 4.16
C MET A 150 28.19 -13.46 3.81
N GLY A 151 28.48 -12.54 4.73
CA GLY A 151 29.51 -11.51 4.53
C GLY A 151 29.04 -10.19 3.90
N THR A 152 27.73 -10.05 3.62
CA THR A 152 27.15 -8.74 3.25
C THR A 152 26.81 -7.91 4.48
N ILE A 153 26.69 -6.58 4.33
CA ILE A 153 26.30 -5.65 5.42
C ILE A 153 24.93 -6.01 6.04
N ARG A 154 24.10 -6.76 5.32
CA ARG A 154 22.78 -7.25 5.76
C ARG A 154 22.82 -8.66 6.40
N SER A 155 24.00 -9.27 6.53
CA SER A 155 24.16 -10.62 7.08
C SER A 155 23.55 -10.78 8.49
N TRP A 156 23.52 -9.72 9.30
CA TRP A 156 22.92 -9.80 10.65
C TRP A 156 21.40 -10.03 10.66
N ARG A 157 20.70 -9.78 9.54
CA ARG A 157 19.24 -9.88 9.46
C ARG A 157 18.76 -11.22 8.89
N ASN A 158 19.62 -11.94 8.20
CA ASN A 158 19.29 -13.24 7.65
C ASN A 158 19.72 -14.32 8.63
N ASP A 159 18.81 -15.24 8.95
CA ASP A 159 19.16 -16.44 9.68
C ASP A 159 19.82 -17.43 8.72
N TYR A 160 21.06 -17.81 9.03
CA TYR A 160 21.83 -18.79 8.26
C TYR A 160 21.91 -20.14 8.98
N THR A 161 21.17 -20.29 10.08
CA THR A 161 21.16 -21.52 10.85
C THR A 161 20.35 -22.58 10.10
N PHE A 162 20.82 -23.84 10.11
CA PHE A 162 20.11 -24.95 9.47
C PHE A 162 18.76 -25.27 10.12
N VAL A 163 18.58 -24.83 11.37
CA VAL A 163 17.36 -25.02 12.17
C VAL A 163 16.84 -23.62 12.54
N PRO A 164 15.53 -23.34 12.40
CA PRO A 164 14.97 -22.04 12.75
C PRO A 164 15.06 -21.78 14.26
N ASP A 165 15.36 -20.54 14.65
CA ASP A 165 15.39 -20.12 16.05
C ASP A 165 14.00 -20.27 16.71
N PRO A 166 13.85 -21.03 17.81
CA PRO A 166 12.57 -21.21 18.50
C PRO A 166 11.99 -19.91 19.09
N ARG A 167 12.76 -18.81 19.16
CA ARG A 167 12.23 -17.50 19.56
C ARG A 167 11.32 -16.87 18.50
N ASP A 168 11.42 -17.31 17.25
CA ASP A 168 10.73 -16.70 16.12
C ASP A 168 9.25 -17.08 16.08
N SER A 169 8.92 -18.27 16.59
CA SER A 169 7.54 -18.77 16.73
C SER A 169 6.72 -18.08 17.83
N ILE A 170 7.33 -17.20 18.63
CA ILE A 170 6.72 -16.60 19.83
C ILE A 170 6.33 -15.12 19.58
N GLN A 171 6.83 -14.49 18.52
CA GLN A 171 6.70 -13.04 18.28
C GLN A 171 5.52 -12.64 17.35
N HIS A 172 4.58 -13.54 17.06
CA HIS A 172 3.49 -13.27 16.12
C HIS A 172 2.44 -12.33 16.71
N THR A 173 2.29 -11.15 16.12
CA THR A 173 1.22 -10.21 16.46
C THR A 173 0.16 -10.23 15.37
N CYS A 174 -0.81 -11.15 15.44
CA CYS A 174 -2.12 -10.90 14.87
C CYS A 174 -3.17 -10.93 15.99
N GLY A 175 -3.92 -9.84 16.10
CA GLY A 175 -5.19 -9.73 16.82
C GLY A 175 -5.22 -10.32 18.22
N THR A 176 -4.82 -9.53 19.22
CA THR A 176 -5.54 -9.56 20.50
C THR A 176 -7.00 -9.22 20.23
N ASN A 177 -7.80 -10.22 19.89
CA ASN A 177 -9.22 -10.21 20.23
C ASN A 177 -9.29 -10.49 21.73
N LYS A 178 -9.64 -9.46 22.48
CA LYS A 178 -10.58 -9.66 23.58
C LYS A 178 -11.97 -9.77 22.97
#